data_AF-A0A9E4UEV7-F1
#
_entry.id   AF-A0A9E4UEV7-F1
#
_cell.length_a   1.000
_cell.length_b   1.000
_cell.length_c   1.000
_cell.angle_alpha   90.00
_cell.angle_beta   90.00
_cell.angle_gamma   90.00
#
_symmetry.space_group_name_H-M   'P 1'
#
loop_
_entity.id
_entity.type
_entity.pdbx_description
1 polymer ?
#
loop_
_entity_poly.entity_id
_entity_poly.type
_entity_poly.pdbx_seq_one_letter_code
_entity_poly.pdbx_strand_id
1 'polypeptide(L)'
;MEKETTQPADSPESKDGGGADPQGAQAGEAQTGEAQTGEAQTGEAQTDEGQTGEAQTGEAQELPIEERLKKAEEETQRYLDNWRRAEADLQNVKRRAEQDRTESARYAGASLIINILPIVDDFERAFQSLDSHVAGMTWFDGVRLIYRKLLALLESAGVQPIKTEGETFDPQFHEAVAHAEGEENKVISEVQRGY
;
A
#
# COMPACT_ATOMS: atom_id res chain seq x y z
N MET A 1 -38.91 55.00 10.71
CA MET A 1 -40.25 54.53 10.32
C MET A 1 -40.07 53.09 9.90
N GLU A 2 -40.03 52.18 10.86
CA GLU A 2 -41.18 51.41 11.42
C GLU A 2 -41.41 50.13 10.60
N LYS A 3 -40.99 48.96 11.13
CA LYS A 3 -41.75 47.92 11.89
C LYS A 3 -42.68 47.13 10.95
N GLU A 4 -42.65 45.80 10.85
CA GLU A 4 -42.98 44.71 11.82
C GLU A 4 -42.30 43.40 11.36
N THR A 5 -41.67 42.58 12.21
CA THR A 5 -42.22 41.63 13.20
C THR A 5 -43.01 40.46 12.59
N THR A 6 -42.48 39.23 12.65
CA THR A 6 -43.09 38.05 13.32
C THR A 6 -42.19 36.81 13.19
N GLN A 7 -41.68 36.38 14.34
CA GLN A 7 -41.32 35.00 14.76
C GLN A 7 -42.39 34.59 15.82
N PRO A 8 -42.40 33.41 16.48
CA PRO A 8 -41.82 32.07 16.25
C PRO A 8 -42.81 30.89 16.57
N ALA A 9 -42.37 29.63 16.52
CA ALA A 9 -42.83 28.43 17.29
C ALA A 9 -42.04 27.22 16.76
N ASP A 10 -41.26 26.38 17.46
CA ASP A 10 -41.20 25.76 18.80
C ASP A 10 -42.26 24.67 19.10
N SER A 11 -41.85 23.41 18.84
CA SER A 11 -42.04 22.11 19.56
C SER A 11 -43.47 21.66 19.99
N PRO A 12 -43.73 20.41 20.49
CA PRO A 12 -42.85 19.29 20.85
C PRO A 12 -43.37 17.86 20.48
N GLU A 13 -42.66 16.85 21.01
CA GLU A 13 -43.15 15.55 21.54
C GLU A 13 -42.86 14.22 20.81
N SER A 14 -41.92 13.52 21.45
CA SER A 14 -41.70 12.09 21.71
C SER A 14 -42.91 11.17 21.94
N LYS A 15 -42.76 9.89 21.54
CA LYS A 15 -43.00 8.63 22.30
C LYS A 15 -42.49 7.47 21.42
N ASP A 16 -41.43 6.77 21.81
CA ASP A 16 -41.34 5.62 22.72
C ASP A 16 -42.04 4.34 22.21
N GLY A 17 -41.30 3.22 22.24
CA GLY A 17 -41.80 1.89 21.87
C GLY A 17 -40.71 0.91 21.45
N GLY A 18 -39.99 0.34 22.42
CA GLY A 18 -38.96 -0.67 22.21
C GLY A 18 -39.46 -2.04 21.74
N GLY A 19 -38.51 -2.88 21.31
CA GLY A 19 -38.71 -4.29 20.99
C GLY A 19 -37.37 -4.95 20.67
N ALA A 20 -37.00 -5.94 21.47
CA ALA A 20 -35.71 -6.61 21.52
C ALA A 20 -35.51 -7.67 20.41
N ASP A 21 -34.26 -8.13 20.38
CA ASP A 21 -33.71 -9.40 19.85
C ASP A 21 -33.13 -9.44 18.42
N PRO A 22 -31.80 -9.64 18.29
CA PRO A 22 -31.14 -10.04 17.06
C PRO A 22 -31.01 -11.58 17.01
N GLN A 23 -31.52 -12.21 15.95
CA GLN A 23 -31.19 -13.59 15.60
C GLN A 23 -30.75 -13.67 14.14
N GLY A 24 -29.62 -14.35 13.90
CA GLY A 24 -29.28 -14.88 12.59
C GLY A 24 -27.93 -14.44 12.00
N ALA A 25 -26.83 -14.54 12.75
CA ALA A 25 -25.49 -14.58 12.15
C ALA A 25 -25.11 -16.06 11.92
N GLN A 26 -25.16 -16.50 10.65
CA GLN A 26 -24.63 -17.80 10.22
C GLN A 26 -23.10 -17.73 10.15
N ALA A 27 -22.47 -18.63 10.90
CA ALA A 27 -21.05 -18.89 10.91
C ALA A 27 -20.61 -19.61 9.63
N GLY A 28 -19.53 -19.13 9.03
CA GLY A 28 -18.74 -19.81 8.00
C GLY A 28 -17.35 -20.06 8.55
N GLU A 29 -16.92 -21.31 8.42
CA GLU A 29 -15.82 -21.96 9.13
C GLU A 29 -14.44 -21.49 8.62
N ALA A 30 -13.57 -21.09 9.55
CA ALA A 30 -12.14 -20.92 9.30
C ALA A 30 -11.37 -21.97 10.11
N GLN A 31 -10.62 -22.78 9.37
CA GLN A 31 -9.85 -23.93 9.81
C GLN A 31 -8.46 -23.45 10.25
N THR A 32 -8.12 -23.59 11.53
CA THR A 32 -6.73 -23.44 12.03
C THR A 32 -6.42 -24.56 13.00
N GLY A 33 -5.41 -25.36 12.65
CA GLY A 33 -4.95 -26.54 13.37
C GLY A 33 -4.24 -26.21 14.69
N GLU A 34 -4.82 -26.75 15.76
CA GLU A 34 -4.22 -27.54 16.84
C GLU A 34 -2.77 -27.26 17.25
N ALA A 35 -2.62 -26.54 18.36
CA ALA A 35 -1.48 -26.64 19.26
C ALA A 35 -1.67 -27.83 20.21
N GLN A 36 -0.72 -28.77 20.21
CA GLN A 36 -0.69 -29.90 21.14
C GLN A 36 -0.11 -29.47 22.49
N THR A 37 -0.94 -29.52 23.53
CA THR A 37 -0.53 -29.43 24.94
C THR A 37 -0.96 -30.68 25.70
N GLY A 38 0.03 -31.39 26.25
CA GLY A 38 0.01 -32.01 27.57
C GLY A 38 -0.93 -33.18 27.84
N GLU A 39 -0.44 -34.41 27.67
CA GLU A 39 -0.97 -35.56 28.41
C GLU A 39 -0.25 -35.69 29.75
N ALA A 40 -1.05 -35.61 30.82
CA ALA A 40 -0.67 -35.95 32.18
C ALA A 40 -0.67 -37.48 32.34
N GLN A 41 0.44 -38.03 32.85
CA GLN A 41 0.48 -39.38 33.40
C GLN A 41 0.76 -39.31 34.90
N THR A 42 -0.30 -39.53 35.67
CA THR A 42 -0.26 -39.99 37.07
C THR A 42 0.04 -41.49 37.08
N GLY A 43 1.04 -41.90 37.87
CA GLY A 43 1.41 -43.31 38.03
C GLY A 43 2.38 -43.53 39.19
N GLU A 44 1.80 -43.68 40.37
CA GLU A 44 2.20 -44.56 41.48
C GLU A 44 3.46 -44.26 42.33
N ALA A 45 3.21 -44.36 43.63
CA ALA A 45 4.13 -44.15 44.73
C ALA A 45 4.97 -45.41 45.03
N GLN A 46 6.26 -45.21 45.27
CA GLN A 46 7.04 -46.07 46.14
C GLN A 46 7.86 -45.20 47.09
N THR A 47 7.56 -45.38 48.37
CA THR A 47 8.33 -44.91 49.53
C THR A 47 9.70 -45.58 49.56
N ASP A 48 10.75 -44.77 49.70
CA ASP A 48 12.01 -45.19 50.31
C ASP A 48 12.46 -44.09 51.27
N GLU A 49 12.44 -44.41 52.56
CA GLU A 49 12.99 -43.58 53.63
C GLU A 49 14.49 -43.83 53.72
N GLY A 50 15.29 -42.76 53.67
CA GLY A 50 16.60 -42.74 54.32
C GLY A 50 17.74 -42.19 53.48
N GLN A 51 17.89 -40.87 53.47
CA GLN A 51 19.12 -40.25 53.97
C GLN A 51 18.96 -38.73 54.05
N THR A 52 19.01 -38.24 55.29
CA THR A 52 19.39 -36.89 55.66
C THR A 52 20.77 -36.58 55.06
N GLY A 53 20.77 -35.88 53.93
CA GLY A 53 21.93 -35.20 53.36
C GLY A 53 21.75 -33.70 53.53
N GLU A 54 22.66 -33.10 54.27
CA GLU A 54 22.64 -31.71 54.73
C GLU A 54 22.30 -30.71 53.62
N ALA A 55 21.44 -29.76 53.96
CA ALA A 55 21.31 -28.51 53.25
C ALA A 55 22.67 -27.82 53.23
N GLN A 56 23.45 -28.05 52.16
CA GLN A 56 24.47 -27.13 51.73
C GLN A 56 23.73 -25.86 51.29
N THR A 57 23.49 -25.02 52.28
CA THR A 57 23.35 -23.58 52.10
C THR A 57 24.69 -23.14 51.52
N GLY A 58 24.85 -23.31 50.21
CA GLY A 58 25.92 -22.64 49.49
C GLY A 58 25.70 -21.17 49.75
N GLU A 59 26.55 -20.58 50.58
CA GLU A 59 26.77 -19.14 50.56
C GLU A 59 27.00 -18.81 49.09
N ALA A 60 25.97 -18.30 48.42
CA ALA A 60 26.16 -17.47 47.27
C ALA A 60 27.05 -16.35 47.80
N GLN A 61 28.36 -16.46 47.58
CA GLN A 61 29.30 -15.39 47.87
C GLN A 61 28.76 -14.18 47.14
N GLU A 62 28.08 -13.32 47.89
CA GLU A 62 27.62 -12.04 47.39
C GLU A 62 28.88 -11.32 46.94
N LEU A 63 28.97 -11.05 45.64
CA LEU A 63 30.08 -10.30 45.08
C LEU A 63 30.25 -9.02 45.90
N PRO A 64 31.50 -8.60 46.19
CA PRO A 64 31.77 -7.34 46.85
C PRO A 64 30.96 -6.22 46.22
N ILE A 65 30.51 -5.25 47.03
CA ILE A 65 29.64 -4.16 46.58
C ILE A 65 30.26 -3.43 45.38
N GLU A 66 31.59 -3.27 45.34
CA GLU A 66 32.30 -2.68 44.21
C GLU A 66 32.17 -3.52 42.92
N GLU A 67 32.26 -4.85 43.00
CA GLU A 67 32.09 -5.72 41.84
C GLU A 67 30.63 -5.75 41.33
N ARG A 68 29.66 -5.67 42.25
CA ARG A 68 28.24 -5.54 41.90
C ARG A 68 27.96 -4.22 41.20
N LEU A 69 28.52 -3.11 41.72
CA LEU A 69 28.40 -1.79 41.13
C LEU A 69 29.00 -1.77 39.72
N LYS A 70 30.21 -2.30 39.56
CA LYS A 70 30.88 -2.38 38.26
C LYS A 70 30.07 -3.21 37.25
N LYS A 71 29.55 -4.38 37.65
CA LYS A 71 28.68 -5.17 36.77
C LYS A 71 27.41 -4.43 36.37
N ALA A 72 26.77 -3.74 37.32
CA ALA A 72 25.57 -2.95 37.04
C ALA A 72 25.86 -1.79 36.07
N GLU A 73 27.01 -1.12 36.20
CA GLU A 73 27.46 -0.07 35.27
C GLU A 73 27.74 -0.63 33.87
N GLU A 74 28.42 -1.78 33.77
CA GLU A 74 28.69 -2.47 32.50
C GLU A 74 27.38 -2.90 31.81
N GLU A 75 26.42 -3.46 32.57
CA GLU A 75 25.11 -3.82 32.04
C GLU A 75 24.31 -2.60 31.59
N THR A 76 24.32 -1.53 32.37
CA THR A 76 23.66 -0.27 32.02
C THR A 76 24.24 0.30 30.73
N GLN A 77 25.56 0.31 30.59
CA GLN A 77 26.23 0.78 29.39
C GLN A 77 25.88 -0.10 28.18
N ARG A 78 25.88 -1.43 28.34
CA ARG A 78 25.45 -2.37 27.29
C ARG A 78 24.01 -2.12 26.85
N TYR A 79 23.08 -1.90 27.79
CA TYR A 79 21.69 -1.62 27.47
C TYR A 79 21.52 -0.26 26.79
N LEU A 80 22.25 0.77 27.22
CA LEU A 80 22.26 2.09 26.59
C LEU A 80 22.73 2.01 25.14
N ASP A 81 23.81 1.27 24.89
CA ASP A 81 24.36 1.11 23.54
C ASP A 81 23.44 0.30 22.63
N ASN A 82 22.83 -0.77 23.16
CA ASN A 82 21.80 -1.53 22.46
C ASN A 82 20.57 -0.67 22.15
N TRP A 83 20.14 0.16 23.10
CA TRP A 83 18.99 1.05 22.92
C TRP A 83 19.27 2.11 21.84
N ARG A 84 20.46 2.73 21.86
CA ARG A 84 20.89 3.69 20.82
C ARG A 84 20.93 3.05 19.44
N ARG A 85 21.42 1.81 19.33
CA ARG A 85 21.42 1.06 18.08
C ARG A 85 20.00 0.77 17.61
N ALA A 86 19.14 0.27 18.50
CA ALA A 86 17.75 -0.02 18.18
C ALA A 86 16.98 1.24 17.74
N GLU A 87 17.24 2.38 18.38
CA GLU A 87 16.67 3.67 17.98
C GLU A 87 17.12 4.08 16.57
N ALA A 88 18.42 3.95 16.26
CA ALA A 88 18.95 4.23 14.93
C ALA A 88 18.37 3.29 13.86
N ASP A 89 18.26 1.99 14.15
CA ASP A 89 17.67 1.00 13.25
C ASP A 89 16.18 1.32 12.99
N LEU A 90 15.44 1.72 14.02
CA LEU A 90 14.05 2.12 13.90
C LEU A 90 13.89 3.37 13.02
N GLN A 91 14.76 4.38 13.19
CA GLN A 91 14.78 5.56 12.33
C GLN A 91 15.08 5.19 10.87
N ASN A 92 16.02 4.30 10.63
CA ASN A 92 16.35 3.82 9.28
C ASN A 92 15.18 3.06 8.64
N VAL A 93 14.51 2.18 9.38
CA VAL A 93 13.33 1.45 8.90
C VAL A 93 12.17 2.39 8.59
N LYS A 94 11.91 3.40 9.44
CA LYS A 94 10.89 4.42 9.16
C LYS A 94 11.18 5.18 7.87
N ARG A 95 12.41 5.68 7.71
CA ARG A 95 12.83 6.40 6.49
C ARG A 95 12.66 5.52 5.25
N ARG A 96 13.06 4.25 5.33
CA ARG A 96 12.90 3.30 4.22
C ARG A 96 11.44 3.01 3.92
N ALA A 97 10.61 2.80 4.95
CA ALA A 97 9.18 2.56 4.77
C ALA A 97 8.46 3.76 4.16
N GLU A 98 8.85 4.99 4.50
CA GLU A 98 8.33 6.20 3.85
C GLU A 98 8.72 6.28 2.38
N GLN A 99 9.98 5.96 2.05
CA GLN A 99 10.45 5.88 0.67
C GLN A 99 9.69 4.83 -0.13
N ASP A 100 9.62 3.60 0.37
CA ASP A 100 8.91 2.48 -0.28
C ASP A 100 7.42 2.82 -0.47
N ARG A 101 6.79 3.53 0.48
CA ARG A 101 5.40 3.98 0.37
C ARG A 101 5.23 5.03 -0.71
N THR A 102 6.14 5.99 -0.82
CA THR A 102 6.09 7.01 -1.89
C THR A 102 6.33 6.42 -3.26
N GLU A 103 7.27 5.47 -3.40
CA GLU A 103 7.50 4.76 -4.66
C GLU A 103 6.28 3.90 -5.03
N SER A 104 5.76 3.12 -4.08
CA SER A 104 4.55 2.33 -4.30
C SER A 104 3.37 3.21 -4.72
N ALA A 105 3.20 4.38 -4.11
CA ALA A 105 2.15 5.32 -4.50
C ALA A 105 2.38 5.88 -5.92
N ARG A 106 3.63 6.14 -6.31
CA ARG A 106 3.99 6.58 -7.67
C ARG A 106 3.65 5.52 -8.72
N TYR A 107 3.90 4.25 -8.42
CA TYR A 107 3.68 3.14 -9.36
C TYR A 107 2.28 2.50 -9.26
N ALA A 108 1.52 2.74 -8.18
CA ALA A 108 0.19 2.16 -7.99
C ALA A 108 -0.79 2.51 -9.12
N GLY A 109 -0.67 3.72 -9.68
CA GLY A 109 -1.47 4.15 -10.83
C GLY A 109 -0.92 3.69 -12.19
N ALA A 110 0.34 3.26 -12.26
CA ALA A 110 1.01 2.96 -13.53
C ALA A 110 0.34 1.79 -14.25
N SER A 111 0.02 0.70 -13.54
CA SER A 111 -0.66 -0.45 -14.15
C SER A 111 -2.03 -0.09 -14.72
N LEU A 112 -2.77 0.79 -14.04
CA LEU A 112 -4.07 1.25 -14.54
C LEU A 112 -3.89 2.13 -15.79
N ILE A 113 -2.93 3.05 -15.76
CA ILE A 113 -2.59 3.91 -16.91
C ILE A 113 -2.21 3.06 -18.12
N ILE A 114 -1.31 2.09 -17.94
CA ILE A 114 -0.86 1.18 -19.02
C ILE A 114 -2.06 0.48 -19.66
N ASN A 115 -3.03 0.03 -18.86
CA ASN A 115 -4.23 -0.62 -19.37
C ASN A 115 -5.22 0.34 -20.08
N ILE A 116 -5.12 1.65 -19.83
CA ILE A 116 -5.95 2.68 -20.47
C ILE A 116 -5.34 3.13 -21.81
N LEU A 117 -4.02 3.07 -22.00
CA LEU A 117 -3.35 3.51 -23.23
C LEU A 117 -3.94 2.89 -24.52
N PRO A 118 -4.26 1.58 -24.59
CA PRO A 118 -4.90 1.00 -25.77
C PRO A 118 -6.24 1.67 -26.15
N ILE A 119 -6.98 2.16 -25.16
CA ILE A 119 -8.24 2.88 -25.39
C ILE A 119 -7.96 4.24 -26.06
N VAL A 120 -6.88 4.92 -25.64
CA VAL A 120 -6.43 6.17 -26.28
C VAL A 120 -6.05 5.91 -27.74
N ASP A 121 -5.31 4.83 -27.99
CA ASP A 121 -4.91 4.42 -29.33
C ASP A 121 -6.13 4.09 -30.22
N ASP A 122 -7.14 3.43 -29.66
CA ASP A 122 -8.41 3.15 -30.36
C ASP A 122 -9.20 4.42 -30.67
N PHE A 123 -9.22 5.42 -29.79
CA PHE A 123 -9.82 6.73 -30.08
C PHE A 123 -9.14 7.38 -31.29
N GLU A 124 -7.81 7.31 -31.38
CA GLU A 124 -7.06 7.88 -32.50
C GLU A 124 -7.33 7.13 -33.80
N ARG A 125 -7.33 5.80 -33.76
CA ARG A 125 -7.68 4.95 -34.90
C ARG A 125 -9.10 5.23 -35.38
N ALA A 126 -10.05 5.42 -34.47
CA ALA A 126 -11.41 5.83 -34.80
C ALA A 126 -11.38 7.20 -35.49
N PHE A 127 -10.73 8.20 -34.91
CA PHE A 127 -10.67 9.55 -35.48
C PHE A 127 -10.02 9.61 -36.86
N GLN A 128 -9.04 8.76 -37.15
CA GLN A 128 -8.41 8.67 -38.48
C GLN A 128 -9.31 8.02 -39.53
N SER A 129 -10.22 7.13 -39.13
CA SER A 129 -11.15 6.41 -40.02
C SER A 129 -12.52 7.08 -40.16
N LEU A 130 -12.74 8.20 -39.47
CA LEU A 130 -14.00 8.94 -39.51
C LEU A 130 -14.22 9.62 -40.87
N ASP A 131 -15.43 9.50 -41.40
CA ASP A 131 -15.86 10.25 -42.57
C ASP A 131 -16.10 11.74 -42.23
N SER A 132 -15.95 12.59 -43.23
CA SER A 132 -16.05 14.05 -43.08
C SER A 132 -17.45 14.53 -42.68
N HIS A 133 -18.49 13.75 -42.96
CA HIS A 133 -19.86 14.10 -42.60
C HIS A 133 -20.11 13.85 -41.10
N VAL A 134 -19.67 12.72 -40.55
CA VAL A 134 -19.74 12.43 -39.12
C VAL A 134 -18.81 13.33 -38.31
N ALA A 135 -17.62 13.64 -38.82
CA ALA A 135 -16.68 14.55 -38.17
C ALA A 135 -17.23 15.98 -37.97
N GLY A 136 -18.17 16.41 -38.82
CA GLY A 136 -18.83 17.72 -38.72
C GLY A 136 -20.03 17.76 -37.77
N MET A 137 -20.41 16.64 -37.15
CA MET A 137 -21.56 16.60 -36.24
C MET A 137 -21.19 17.14 -34.84
N THR A 138 -22.08 17.94 -34.26
CA THR A 138 -21.86 18.59 -32.95
C THR A 138 -21.64 17.63 -31.79
N TRP A 139 -22.22 16.42 -31.84
CA TRP A 139 -21.99 15.40 -30.81
C TRP A 139 -20.54 14.87 -30.85
N PHE A 140 -19.92 14.84 -32.03
CA PHE A 140 -18.55 14.39 -32.21
C PHE A 140 -17.54 15.35 -31.59
N ASP A 141 -17.81 16.66 -31.62
CA ASP A 141 -17.05 17.66 -30.87
C ASP A 141 -17.02 17.37 -29.36
N GLY A 142 -18.14 16.89 -28.82
CA GLY A 142 -18.25 16.44 -27.43
C GLY A 142 -17.32 15.26 -27.13
N VAL A 143 -17.28 14.26 -28.02
CA VAL A 143 -16.35 13.11 -27.91
C VAL A 143 -14.90 13.58 -27.98
N ARG A 144 -14.56 14.48 -28.92
CA ARG A 144 -13.22 15.04 -29.04
C ARG A 144 -12.81 15.86 -27.80
N LEU A 145 -13.76 16.48 -27.12
CA LEU A 145 -13.50 17.17 -25.85
C LEU A 145 -13.17 16.17 -24.72
N ILE A 146 -13.87 15.04 -24.65
CA ILE A 146 -13.59 13.97 -23.69
C ILE A 146 -12.19 13.40 -23.92
N TYR A 147 -11.83 13.11 -25.16
CA TYR A 147 -10.48 12.65 -25.53
C TYR A 147 -9.40 13.64 -25.11
N ARG A 148 -9.59 14.95 -25.35
CA ARG A 148 -8.64 15.98 -24.90
C ARG A 148 -8.50 16.04 -23.37
N LYS A 149 -9.60 15.87 -22.63
CA LYS A 149 -9.56 15.80 -21.16
C LYS A 149 -8.82 14.55 -20.68
N LEU A 150 -8.98 13.42 -21.35
CA LEU A 150 -8.25 12.19 -21.07
C LEU A 150 -6.74 12.39 -21.27
N LEU A 151 -6.31 13.00 -22.37
CA LEU A 151 -4.90 13.32 -22.60
C LEU A 151 -4.35 14.26 -21.52
N ALA A 152 -5.09 15.30 -21.15
CA ALA A 152 -4.66 16.22 -20.08
C ALA A 152 -4.53 15.52 -18.71
N LEU A 153 -5.38 14.53 -18.43
CA LEU A 153 -5.28 13.70 -17.23
C LEU A 153 -3.98 12.86 -17.25
N LEU A 154 -3.69 12.20 -18.37
CA LEU A 154 -2.47 11.41 -18.54
C LEU A 154 -1.21 12.29 -18.41
N GLU A 155 -1.21 13.47 -19.01
CA GLU A 155 -0.12 14.44 -18.87
C GLU A 155 0.07 14.89 -17.42
N SER A 156 -1.01 15.14 -16.68
CA SER A 156 -0.94 15.47 -15.24
C SER A 156 -0.40 14.32 -14.38
N ALA A 157 -0.54 13.08 -14.85
CA ALA A 157 0.04 11.88 -14.24
C ALA A 157 1.49 11.63 -14.69
N GLY A 158 2.05 12.50 -15.53
CA GLY A 158 3.43 12.42 -16.03
C GLY A 158 3.63 11.53 -17.26
N VAL A 159 2.54 11.21 -17.98
CA VAL A 159 2.56 10.35 -19.17
C VAL A 159 2.46 11.23 -20.41
N GLN A 160 3.41 11.12 -21.33
CA GLN A 160 3.43 11.94 -22.54
C GLN A 160 3.80 11.08 -23.75
N PRO A 161 3.16 11.27 -24.91
CA PRO A 161 3.48 10.49 -26.09
C PRO A 161 4.92 10.75 -26.54
N ILE A 162 5.63 9.68 -26.84
CA ILE A 162 6.96 9.71 -27.44
C ILE A 162 6.80 10.09 -28.91
N LYS A 163 7.55 11.11 -29.36
CA LYS A 163 7.57 11.47 -30.77
C LYS A 163 8.46 10.49 -31.52
N THR A 164 7.93 9.88 -32.56
CA THR A 164 8.63 8.82 -33.29
C THR A 164 8.89 9.19 -34.75
N GLU A 165 7.88 9.62 -35.52
CA GLU A 165 8.02 9.84 -36.96
C GLU A 165 9.12 10.85 -37.34
N GLY A 166 10.10 10.39 -38.12
CA GLY A 166 11.22 11.21 -38.60
C GLY A 166 12.35 11.41 -37.58
N GLU A 167 12.19 10.95 -36.34
CA GLU A 167 13.23 10.97 -35.31
C GLU A 167 14.24 9.82 -35.50
N THR A 168 15.42 9.97 -34.92
CA THR A 168 16.43 8.91 -34.87
C THR A 168 15.91 7.74 -34.03
N PHE A 169 16.09 6.52 -34.53
CA PHE A 169 15.69 5.31 -33.81
C PHE A 169 16.54 5.12 -32.54
N ASP A 170 15.90 5.00 -31.37
CA ASP A 170 16.53 4.71 -30.09
C ASP A 170 15.89 3.45 -29.48
N PRO A 171 16.63 2.35 -29.27
CA PRO A 171 16.10 1.13 -28.63
C PRO A 171 15.55 1.30 -27.22
N GLN A 172 15.89 2.40 -26.52
CA GLN A 172 15.35 2.69 -25.19
C GLN A 172 13.89 3.19 -25.24
N PHE A 173 13.48 3.78 -26.37
CA PHE A 173 12.18 4.42 -26.55
C PHE A 173 11.34 3.78 -27.68
N HIS A 174 11.98 3.10 -28.62
CA HIS A 174 11.35 2.59 -29.83
C HIS A 174 11.53 1.07 -29.97
N GLU A 175 10.46 0.40 -30.39
CA GLU A 175 10.47 -1.01 -30.79
C GLU A 175 10.39 -1.13 -32.31
N ALA A 176 11.39 -1.76 -32.93
CA ALA A 176 11.40 -1.99 -34.38
C ALA A 176 10.60 -3.26 -34.73
N VAL A 177 9.45 -3.07 -35.39
CA VAL A 177 8.57 -4.18 -35.81
C VAL A 177 8.74 -4.58 -37.28
N ALA A 178 9.27 -3.68 -38.11
CA ALA A 178 9.49 -3.92 -39.54
C ALA A 178 10.62 -3.02 -40.08
N HIS A 179 11.25 -3.45 -41.17
CA HIS A 179 12.19 -2.65 -41.95
C HIS A 179 11.56 -2.26 -43.30
N ALA A 180 11.80 -1.02 -43.74
CA ALA A 180 11.40 -0.51 -45.05
C ALA A 180 12.50 0.37 -45.64
N GLU A 181 12.44 0.63 -46.95
CA GLU A 181 13.36 1.56 -47.61
C GLU A 181 13.12 2.99 -47.11
N GLY A 182 14.19 3.69 -46.71
CA GLY A 182 14.11 5.02 -46.10
C GLY A 182 15.47 5.54 -45.65
N GLU A 183 15.48 6.66 -44.92
CA GLU A 183 16.70 7.17 -44.28
C GLU A 183 17.20 6.19 -43.20
N GLU A 184 18.50 5.91 -43.23
CA GLU A 184 19.11 4.94 -42.32
C GLU A 184 19.01 5.41 -40.86
N ASN A 185 18.67 4.47 -39.95
CA ASN A 185 18.49 4.71 -38.51
C ASN A 185 17.42 5.75 -38.13
N LYS A 186 16.38 5.93 -38.94
CA LYS A 186 15.21 6.76 -38.60
C LYS A 186 13.93 5.96 -38.53
N VAL A 187 13.00 6.44 -37.71
CA VAL A 187 11.65 5.88 -37.65
C VAL A 187 10.86 6.40 -38.85
N ILE A 188 10.37 5.45 -39.67
CA ILE A 188 9.64 5.73 -40.90
C ILE A 188 8.17 6.06 -40.63
N SER A 189 7.53 5.28 -39.75
CA SER A 189 6.12 5.45 -39.39
C SER A 189 5.85 4.82 -38.04
N GLU A 190 4.90 5.40 -37.30
CA GLU A 190 4.43 4.87 -36.03
C GLU A 190 3.27 3.89 -36.24
N VAL A 191 3.38 2.66 -35.71
CA VAL A 191 2.27 1.67 -35.75
C VAL A 191 1.39 1.80 -34.51
N GLN A 192 2.02 2.04 -33.36
CA GLN A 192 1.40 2.26 -32.07
C GLN A 192 2.22 3.28 -31.29
N ARG A 193 1.54 4.17 -30.56
CA ARG A 193 2.20 5.24 -29.83
C ARG A 193 2.89 4.74 -28.57
N GLY A 194 4.15 5.12 -28.40
CA GLY A 194 4.86 5.01 -27.14
C GLY A 194 4.50 6.16 -26.21
N TYR A 195 4.56 5.95 -24.89
CA TYR A 195 4.27 6.93 -23.85
C TYR A 195 5.30 6.88 -22.72
#